data_AF-A0A417GHP7-F1
#
_entry.id   AF-A0A417GHP7-F1
#
_cell.length_a   1.000
_cell.length_b   1.000
_cell.length_c   1.000
_cell.angle_alpha   90.00
_cell.angle_beta   90.00
_cell.angle_gamma   90.00
#
_symmetry.space_group_name_H-M   'P 1'
#
loop_
_entity.id
_entity.type
_entity.pdbx_description
1 polymer ?
#
loop_
_entity_poly.entity_id
_entity_poly.type
_entity_poly.pdbx_seq_one_letter_code
_entity_poly.pdbx_strand_id
1 'polypeptide(L)'
;GRMVTGWQDIDGGRYYLGTDGRMVTGWQQLDGTWYYLNSDGRMATGWKKSGETWYYLNSEGQMQTGWIEVDGALYYLNESGAMAANTILDRNGVKYQADSSGACTEVPADSAAGDTAQSTEQAAPSDSGQQSGPAGPASDF
;
A
#
# COMPACT_ATOMS: atom_id res chain seq x y z
N GLY A 1 19.39 -16.90 -38.38
CA GLY A 1 19.79 -16.78 -36.96
C GLY A 1 18.81 -17.56 -36.11
N ARG A 2 19.26 -18.14 -34.99
CA ARG A 2 18.36 -18.81 -34.05
C ARG A 2 17.59 -17.75 -33.27
N MET A 3 16.26 -17.76 -33.35
CA MET A 3 15.41 -16.89 -32.54
C MET A 3 15.58 -17.26 -31.07
N VAL A 4 15.76 -16.26 -30.20
CA VAL A 4 15.96 -16.44 -28.76
C VAL A 4 14.69 -15.97 -28.05
N THR A 5 14.23 -16.74 -27.08
CA THR A 5 13.01 -16.48 -26.30
C THR A 5 13.27 -16.79 -24.82
N GLY A 6 12.36 -16.35 -23.94
CA GLY A 6 12.45 -16.58 -22.50
C GLY A 6 13.48 -15.69 -21.80
N TRP A 7 13.90 -16.12 -20.61
CA TRP A 7 14.88 -15.40 -19.79
C TRP A 7 16.27 -15.39 -20.43
N GLN A 8 16.90 -14.21 -20.49
CA GLN A 8 18.23 -13.99 -21.04
C GLN A 8 19.05 -13.12 -20.09
N ASP A 9 20.27 -13.54 -19.79
CA ASP A 9 21.24 -12.77 -19.02
C ASP A 9 22.20 -12.07 -19.98
N ILE A 10 22.17 -10.73 -19.98
CA ILE A 10 22.92 -9.87 -20.91
C ILE A 10 23.55 -8.73 -20.09
N ASP A 11 24.87 -8.60 -20.13
CA ASP A 11 25.61 -7.52 -19.46
C ASP A 11 25.20 -7.31 -17.99
N GLY A 12 25.08 -8.42 -17.25
CA GLY A 12 24.70 -8.45 -15.84
C GLY A 12 23.24 -8.06 -15.55
N GLY A 13 22.41 -7.86 -16.58
CA GLY A 13 20.98 -7.68 -16.47
C GLY A 13 20.22 -8.91 -16.93
N ARG A 14 19.10 -9.20 -16.28
CA ARG A 14 18.20 -10.29 -16.68
C ARG A 14 17.01 -9.70 -17.44
N TYR A 15 16.72 -10.26 -18.61
CA TYR A 15 15.72 -9.78 -19.57
C TYR A 15 14.78 -10.92 -19.94
N TYR A 16 13.56 -10.59 -20.36
CA TYR A 16 12.64 -11.59 -20.90
C TYR A 16 12.31 -11.29 -22.36
N LEU A 17 12.54 -12.26 -23.24
CA LEU A 17 12.15 -12.20 -24.64
C LEU A 17 10.84 -12.99 -24.83
N GLY A 18 9.84 -12.36 -25.41
CA GLY A 18 8.56 -12.98 -25.76
C GLY A 18 8.71 -14.11 -26.78
N THR A 19 7.60 -14.76 -27.09
CA THR A 19 7.56 -15.88 -28.06
C THR A 19 7.92 -15.45 -29.49
N ASP A 20 7.79 -14.17 -29.80
CA ASP A 20 8.21 -13.53 -31.05
C ASP A 20 9.67 -13.02 -31.02
N GLY A 21 10.39 -13.30 -29.93
CA GLY A 21 11.77 -12.88 -29.70
C GLY A 21 11.94 -11.41 -29.33
N ARG A 22 10.84 -10.67 -29.10
CA ARG A 22 10.91 -9.26 -28.69
C ARG A 22 11.10 -9.13 -27.19
N MET A 23 11.92 -8.18 -26.78
CA MET A 23 12.08 -7.83 -25.37
C MET A 23 10.78 -7.26 -24.82
N VAL A 24 10.35 -7.78 -23.67
CA VAL A 24 9.15 -7.29 -22.97
C VAL A 24 9.54 -6.35 -21.83
N THR A 25 8.58 -5.50 -21.45
CA THR A 25 8.71 -4.53 -20.35
C THR A 25 7.43 -4.55 -19.51
N GLY A 26 7.46 -3.92 -18.34
CA GLY A 26 6.35 -3.84 -17.41
C GLY A 26 6.12 -5.12 -16.61
N TRP A 27 4.93 -5.24 -16.03
CA TRP A 27 4.51 -6.42 -15.26
C TRP A 27 4.29 -7.63 -16.18
N GLN A 28 4.91 -8.75 -15.83
CA GLN A 28 4.81 -10.02 -16.55
C GLN A 28 4.50 -11.14 -15.58
N GLN A 29 3.43 -11.89 -15.86
CA GLN A 29 3.12 -13.11 -15.13
C GLN A 29 3.70 -14.31 -15.88
N LEU A 30 4.74 -14.92 -15.30
CA LEU A 30 5.49 -16.02 -15.89
C LEU A 30 5.44 -17.20 -14.92
N ASP A 31 4.92 -18.34 -15.37
CA ASP A 31 4.77 -19.57 -14.58
C ASP A 31 4.08 -19.32 -13.22
N GLY A 32 3.04 -18.48 -13.23
CA GLY A 32 2.27 -18.12 -12.03
C GLY A 32 2.94 -17.10 -11.12
N THR A 33 4.16 -16.65 -11.43
CA THR A 33 4.90 -15.65 -10.64
C THR A 33 4.95 -14.32 -11.38
N TRP A 34 4.74 -13.22 -10.64
CA TRP A 34 4.86 -11.88 -11.21
C TRP A 34 6.30 -11.37 -11.16
N TYR A 35 6.74 -10.80 -12.27
CA TYR A 35 8.01 -10.10 -12.45
C TYR A 35 7.75 -8.72 -13.00
N TYR A 36 8.67 -7.78 -12.75
CA TYR A 36 8.64 -6.47 -13.37
C TYR A 36 9.89 -6.25 -14.20
N LEU A 37 9.73 -5.98 -15.50
CA LEU A 37 10.81 -5.61 -16.40
C LEU A 37 10.76 -4.09 -16.56
N ASN A 38 11.86 -3.40 -16.24
CA ASN A 38 11.96 -1.95 -16.39
C ASN A 38 11.81 -1.52 -17.85
N SER A 39 11.70 -0.21 -18.10
CA SER A 39 11.54 0.34 -19.46
C SER A 39 12.71 0.02 -20.39
N ASP A 40 13.90 -0.23 -19.83
CA ASP A 40 15.09 -0.70 -20.54
C ASP A 40 15.11 -2.23 -20.72
N GLY A 41 14.08 -2.94 -20.22
CA GLY A 41 13.94 -4.38 -20.26
C GLY A 41 14.63 -5.13 -19.12
N ARG A 42 15.39 -4.45 -18.24
CA ARG A 42 16.06 -5.11 -17.12
C ARG A 42 15.05 -5.49 -16.04
N MET A 43 15.11 -6.73 -15.56
CA MET A 43 14.32 -7.20 -14.44
C MET A 43 14.59 -6.36 -13.18
N ALA A 44 13.53 -5.90 -12.53
CA ALA A 44 13.59 -5.18 -11.28
C ALA A 44 13.64 -6.14 -10.09
N THR A 45 14.34 -5.72 -9.04
CA THR A 45 14.39 -6.35 -7.73
C THR A 45 14.21 -5.27 -6.66
N GLY A 46 13.85 -5.67 -5.45
CA GLY A 46 13.53 -4.78 -4.34
C GLY A 46 12.21 -4.04 -4.52
N TRP A 47 12.11 -2.88 -3.88
CA TRP A 47 10.93 -2.02 -3.90
C TRP A 47 10.70 -1.42 -5.29
N LYS A 48 9.49 -1.62 -5.82
CA LYS A 48 9.04 -1.03 -7.07
C LYS A 48 7.75 -0.26 -6.88
N LYS A 49 7.80 1.05 -7.18
CA LYS A 49 6.60 1.86 -7.32
C LYS A 49 6.02 1.72 -8.73
N SER A 50 4.75 1.35 -8.82
CA SER A 50 3.99 1.25 -10.07
C SER A 50 2.69 2.05 -9.91
N GLY A 51 2.64 3.22 -10.54
CA GLY A 51 1.58 4.21 -10.26
C GLY A 51 1.75 4.79 -8.86
N GLU A 52 0.70 4.68 -8.04
CA GLU A 52 0.71 5.14 -6.65
C GLU A 52 1.05 4.01 -5.65
N THR A 53 1.11 2.78 -6.14
CA THR A 53 1.26 1.57 -5.31
C THR A 53 2.69 1.07 -5.29
N TRP A 54 3.14 0.62 -4.12
CA TRP A 54 4.43 -0.05 -3.93
C TRP A 54 4.26 -1.57 -3.94
N TYR A 55 5.25 -2.24 -4.53
CA TYR A 55 5.38 -3.69 -4.63
C TYR A 55 6.81 -4.07 -4.26
N TYR A 56 7.02 -5.30 -3.80
CA TYR A 56 8.37 -5.81 -3.52
C TYR A 56 8.67 -7.03 -4.37
N LEU A 57 9.83 -7.02 -5.02
CA LEU A 57 10.35 -8.08 -5.86
C LEU A 57 11.56 -8.65 -5.12
N ASN A 58 11.63 -9.96 -4.89
CA ASN A 58 12.78 -10.54 -4.20
C ASN A 58 14.08 -10.45 -5.05
N SER A 59 15.19 -11.00 -4.55
CA SER A 59 16.47 -11.01 -5.27
C SER A 59 16.40 -11.74 -6.62
N GLU A 60 15.45 -12.65 -6.80
CA GLU A 60 15.19 -13.38 -8.06
C GLU A 60 14.18 -12.65 -8.96
N GLY A 61 13.67 -11.49 -8.54
CA GLY A 61 12.69 -10.68 -9.26
C GLY A 61 11.24 -11.15 -9.09
N GLN A 62 10.98 -12.09 -8.17
CA GLN A 62 9.64 -12.60 -7.93
C GLN A 62 8.88 -11.65 -7.00
N MET A 63 7.71 -11.19 -7.43
CA MET A 63 6.82 -10.37 -6.60
C MET A 63 6.42 -11.14 -5.34
N GLN A 64 6.58 -10.49 -4.19
CA GLN A 64 6.19 -11.04 -2.90
C GLN A 64 4.76 -10.61 -2.54
N THR A 65 4.12 -11.41 -1.68
CA THR A 65 2.85 -11.12 -1.04
C THR A 65 2.94 -11.50 0.44
N GLY A 66 2.01 -10.99 1.24
CA GLY A 66 1.98 -11.21 2.68
C GLY A 66 3.00 -10.37 3.45
N TRP A 67 3.37 -10.85 4.62
CA TRP A 67 4.32 -10.19 5.51
C TRP A 67 5.76 -10.41 5.03
N ILE A 68 6.50 -9.32 4.84
CA ILE A 68 7.90 -9.34 4.47
C ILE A 68 8.71 -8.46 5.42
N GLU A 69 9.98 -8.81 5.63
CA GLU A 69 10.92 -7.98 6.37
C GLU A 69 12.01 -7.49 5.43
N VAL A 70 12.25 -6.18 5.41
CA VAL A 70 13.24 -5.53 4.56
C VAL A 70 14.03 -4.57 5.44
N ASP A 71 15.35 -4.78 5.51
CA ASP A 71 16.28 -3.97 6.31
C ASP A 71 15.87 -3.79 7.79
N GLY A 72 15.26 -4.82 8.38
CA GLY A 72 14.80 -4.82 9.78
C GLY A 72 13.46 -4.11 10.01
N ALA A 73 12.80 -3.62 8.97
CA ALA A 73 11.44 -3.11 9.02
C ALA A 73 10.45 -4.12 8.43
N LEU A 74 9.30 -4.26 9.08
CA LEU A 74 8.24 -5.17 8.65
C LEU A 74 7.28 -4.43 7.71
N TYR A 75 6.85 -5.09 6.65
CA TYR A 75 5.88 -4.59 5.68
C TYR A 75 4.85 -5.66 5.36
N TYR A 76 3.68 -5.23 4.88
CA TYR A 76 2.64 -6.14 4.41
C TYR A 76 2.24 -5.79 2.98
N LEU A 77 2.26 -6.81 2.14
CA LEU A 77 1.77 -6.79 0.77
C LEU A 77 0.49 -7.62 0.71
N ASN A 78 -0.56 -7.09 0.12
CA ASN A 78 -1.80 -7.85 -0.04
C ASN A 78 -1.67 -8.92 -1.13
N GLU A 79 -2.76 -9.63 -1.45
CA GLU A 79 -2.77 -10.70 -2.46
C GLU A 79 -2.41 -10.24 -3.87
N SER A 80 -2.60 -8.95 -4.20
CA SER A 80 -2.16 -8.38 -5.48
C SER A 80 -0.72 -7.86 -5.45
N GLY A 81 -0.01 -8.04 -4.33
CA GLY A 81 1.34 -7.54 -4.10
C GLY A 81 1.41 -6.06 -3.73
N ALA A 82 0.26 -5.39 -3.58
CA ALA A 82 0.21 -3.98 -3.22
C ALA A 82 0.51 -3.80 -1.73
N MET A 83 1.44 -2.89 -1.43
CA MET A 83 1.83 -2.54 -0.07
C MET A 83 0.70 -1.83 0.68
N ALA A 84 0.41 -2.30 1.88
CA ALA A 84 -0.46 -1.62 2.82
C ALA A 84 0.28 -0.46 3.50
N ALA A 85 -0.39 0.69 3.59
CA ALA A 85 0.09 1.90 4.27
C ALA A 85 -1.10 2.62 4.91
N ASN A 86 -0.82 3.40 5.95
CA ASN A 86 -1.83 4.15 6.71
C ASN A 86 -3.01 3.27 7.20
N THR A 87 -2.73 2.07 7.66
CA THR A 87 -3.76 1.11 8.08
C THR A 87 -3.28 0.24 9.24
N ILE A 88 -4.22 -0.43 9.92
CA ILE A 88 -3.93 -1.41 10.98
C ILE A 88 -4.14 -2.80 10.40
N LEU A 89 -3.17 -3.68 10.67
CA LEU A 89 -3.12 -5.05 10.20
C LEU A 89 -3.08 -5.99 11.41
N ASP A 90 -3.82 -7.09 11.32
CA ASP A 90 -3.81 -8.13 12.35
C ASP A 90 -2.92 -9.30 11.89
N ARG A 91 -1.98 -9.70 12.75
CA ARG A 91 -1.11 -10.86 12.55
C ARG A 91 -1.19 -11.75 13.79
N ASN A 92 -1.97 -12.83 13.69
CA ASN A 92 -2.17 -13.80 14.78
C ASN A 92 -2.68 -13.18 16.10
N GLY A 93 -3.58 -12.19 16.00
CA GLY A 93 -4.14 -11.49 17.17
C GLY A 93 -3.28 -10.34 17.70
N VAL A 94 -2.11 -10.10 17.12
CA VAL A 94 -1.29 -8.91 17.38
C VAL A 94 -1.57 -7.88 16.29
N LYS A 95 -1.86 -6.63 16.69
CA LYS A 95 -2.09 -5.52 15.77
C LYS A 95 -0.77 -4.85 15.39
N TYR A 96 -0.66 -4.46 14.14
CA TYR A 96 0.46 -3.72 13.58
C TYR A 96 -0.07 -2.49 12.86
N GLN A 97 0.47 -1.32 13.17
CA GLN A 97 0.14 -0.08 12.47
C GLN A 97 1.15 0.13 11.34
N ALA A 98 0.67 0.17 10.10
CA ALA A 98 1.43 0.57 8.93
C ALA A 98 1.37 2.09 8.79
N ASP A 99 2.51 2.76 8.80
CA ASP A 99 2.61 4.20 8.57
C ASP A 99 2.44 4.57 7.08
N SER A 100 2.69 5.83 6.72
CA SER A 100 2.60 6.31 5.34
C SER A 100 3.69 5.75 4.41
N SER A 101 4.78 5.22 4.97
CA SER A 101 5.84 4.51 4.26
C SER A 101 5.55 3.01 4.13
N GLY A 102 4.52 2.51 4.81
CA GLY A 102 4.17 1.09 4.90
C GLY A 102 4.93 0.32 5.98
N ALA A 103 5.83 0.98 6.71
CA ALA A 103 6.55 0.34 7.80
C ALA A 103 5.57 0.00 8.93
N CYS A 104 5.58 -1.26 9.33
CA CYS A 104 4.67 -1.81 10.32
C CYS A 104 5.34 -1.86 11.69
N THR A 105 4.74 -1.19 12.68
CA THR A 105 5.13 -1.29 14.08
C THR A 105 4.08 -2.03 14.89
N GLU A 106 4.51 -2.92 15.77
CA GLU A 106 3.61 -3.61 16.70
C GLU A 106 2.88 -2.59 17.58
N VAL A 107 1.56 -2.75 17.70
CA VAL A 107 0.73 -1.96 18.61
C VAL A 107 0.54 -2.79 19.88
N PRO A 108 1.05 -2.31 21.04
CA PRO A 108 0.86 -3.02 22.30
C PRO A 108 -0.63 -3.17 22.62
N ALA A 109 -1.04 -4.32 23.14
CA ALA A 109 -2.43 -4.58 23.50
C ALA A 109 -3.01 -3.53 24.49
N ASP A 110 -2.17 -2.97 25.36
CA ASP A 110 -2.52 -1.94 26.34
C ASP A 110 -2.64 -0.52 25.71
N SER A 111 -2.16 -0.34 24.48
CA SER A 111 -2.23 0.91 23.72
C SER A 111 -3.46 0.99 22.81
N ALA A 112 -4.33 -0.04 22.82
CA ALA A 112 -5.59 -0.05 22.06
C ALA A 112 -6.63 0.97 22.58
N ALA A 113 -6.33 1.71 23.66
CA ALA A 113 -7.03 2.92 24.07
C ALA A 113 -6.28 4.19 23.61
N GLY A 114 -5.95 4.26 22.33
CA GLY A 114 -5.46 5.46 21.65
C GLY A 114 -6.58 6.08 20.84
N ASP A 115 -7.31 6.99 21.47
CA ASP A 115 -8.26 7.97 20.95
C ASP A 115 -8.28 8.15 19.41
N THR A 116 -9.24 7.53 18.72
CA THR A 116 -9.62 7.91 17.36
C THR A 116 -10.44 9.20 17.43
N ALA A 117 -9.78 10.31 17.72
CA ALA A 117 -10.36 11.63 17.56
C ALA A 117 -10.27 12.06 16.08
N GLN A 118 -11.46 12.08 15.45
CA GLN A 118 -11.92 13.01 14.41
C GLN A 118 -11.33 12.95 13.00
N SER A 119 -12.13 12.38 12.08
CA SER A 119 -12.54 13.06 10.84
C SER A 119 -13.82 12.42 10.28
N THR A 120 -14.93 12.65 10.98
CA THR A 120 -16.29 12.49 10.42
C THR A 120 -16.99 13.82 10.59
N GLU A 121 -16.88 14.71 9.60
CA GLU A 121 -17.82 15.80 9.44
C GLU A 121 -18.86 15.35 8.43
N GLN A 122 -19.97 14.77 8.91
CA GLN A 122 -21.18 14.66 8.12
C GLN A 122 -22.42 14.95 8.96
N ALA A 123 -23.07 16.05 8.56
CA ALA A 123 -24.47 16.42 8.77
C ALA A 123 -24.96 16.71 10.21
N ALA A 124 -25.21 17.99 10.49
CA ALA A 124 -26.15 18.40 11.52
C ALA A 124 -27.59 18.47 10.94
N PRO A 125 -28.61 17.89 11.60
CA PRO A 125 -30.00 17.87 11.15
C PRO A 125 -30.84 19.05 11.68
N SER A 126 -32.00 19.23 11.04
CA SER A 126 -33.03 20.26 11.26
C SER A 126 -33.93 20.01 12.48
N ASP A 127 -34.52 21.12 13.00
CA ASP A 127 -35.84 21.23 13.68
C ASP A 127 -35.92 20.73 15.15
N SER A 128 -36.46 21.42 16.17
CA SER A 128 -37.73 22.16 16.27
C SER A 128 -37.90 22.80 17.69
N GLY A 129 -38.67 23.90 17.79
CA GLY A 129 -39.70 24.04 18.85
C GLY A 129 -39.53 24.99 20.08
N GLN A 130 -40.21 26.15 19.99
CA GLN A 130 -41.10 26.77 21.00
C GLN A 130 -40.65 27.91 21.96
N GLN A 131 -41.67 28.73 22.25
CA GLN A 131 -41.78 30.15 22.60
C GLN A 131 -42.20 30.35 24.08
N SER A 132 -41.78 31.45 24.72
CA SER A 132 -42.59 32.40 25.55
C SER A 132 -41.71 33.23 26.51
N GLY A 133 -41.93 34.56 26.56
CA GLY A 133 -41.31 35.51 27.53
C GLY A 133 -41.96 35.47 28.93
N PRO A 134 -41.94 36.53 29.78
CA PRO A 134 -41.39 37.90 29.64
C PRO A 134 -40.52 38.38 30.84
N ALA A 135 -39.98 39.61 30.77
CA ALA A 135 -39.93 40.67 31.83
C ALA A 135 -38.70 41.60 31.68
N GLY A 136 -38.93 42.91 31.82
CA GLY A 136 -37.93 44.00 31.71
C GLY A 136 -36.93 44.07 32.87
N PRO A 137 -36.18 45.18 33.00
CA PRO A 137 -36.78 46.43 33.46
C PRO A 137 -36.36 47.71 32.70
N ALA A 138 -37.00 48.81 33.12
CA ALA A 138 -36.94 50.20 32.68
C ALA A 138 -35.56 50.88 32.72
N SER A 139 -35.38 51.97 31.94
CA SER A 139 -35.18 53.35 32.46
C SER A 139 -34.77 54.35 31.35
N ASP A 140 -35.41 55.52 31.41
CA ASP A 140 -35.09 56.89 30.92
C ASP A 140 -34.00 57.10 29.85
N PHE A 141 -34.33 57.78 28.74
CA PHE A 141 -34.45 59.24 28.59
C PHE A 141 -35.02 59.59 27.21
#